data_AF-A0A220VGB9-F1
#
_entry.id   AF-A0A220VGB9-F1
#
_cell.length_a   1.000
_cell.length_b   1.000
_cell.length_c   1.000
_cell.angle_alpha   90.00
_cell.angle_beta   90.00
_cell.angle_gamma   90.00
#
_symmetry.space_group_name_H-M   'P 1'
#
loop_
_entity.id
_entity.type
_entity.pdbx_description
1 polymer ?
#
loop_
_entity_poly.entity_id
_entity_poly.type
_entity_poly.pdbx_seq_one_letter_code
_entity_poly.pdbx_strand_id
1 'polypeptide(L)'
;MKNILRNKVKCFVVFILLYSIFLCQASADNITVHKNISDFSKLSLNCNGTVYLKLGKKDSIKVVLDKKVLSKFNLKINKTSTTLNLGIEDKDNSTLHWLENSIKSKNNDLSKKIKFYITMKSINGLETHNSGEIFVQSPIETSNLILKLSNNSSINLPTVMNHQIADFNIANDAVLNIGNLHSKSLNLKVDNNGKVNVGDLSSDQVKSFLSNAGQLKVNTLNSKTVFTSIHNKSQIFIMNGNINYQKVIATNAGVLKSENVRTNFADVKITNAAKIFMHILKNIKLEVQNDGHLYLIGKPKLNIIQLPNNDAVVRLS
;
A
#
# COMPACT_ATOMS: atom_id res chain seq x y z
N MET A 1 9.01 -74.74 -21.60
CA MET A 1 8.08 -73.73 -21.01
C MET A 1 8.76 -72.49 -20.40
N LYS A 2 10.01 -72.54 -19.90
CA LYS A 2 10.68 -71.36 -19.29
C LYS A 2 10.94 -70.15 -20.20
N ASN A 3 11.12 -70.35 -21.52
CA ASN A 3 11.44 -69.24 -22.45
C ASN A 3 10.22 -68.41 -22.90
N ILE A 4 9.01 -68.96 -22.84
CA ILE A 4 7.78 -68.24 -23.24
C ILE A 4 7.34 -67.26 -22.14
N LEU A 5 7.54 -67.61 -20.86
CA LEU A 5 7.25 -66.71 -19.74
C LEU A 5 8.22 -65.50 -19.71
N ARG A 6 9.48 -65.68 -20.09
CA ARG A 6 10.50 -64.60 -20.03
C ARG A 6 10.26 -63.49 -21.07
N ASN A 7 9.66 -63.81 -22.22
CA ASN A 7 9.32 -62.81 -23.24
C ASN A 7 8.00 -62.08 -22.94
N LYS A 8 7.03 -62.73 -22.29
CA LYS A 8 5.77 -62.07 -21.88
C LYS A 8 5.96 -61.04 -20.77
N VAL A 9 6.87 -61.29 -19.83
CA VAL A 9 7.20 -60.33 -18.75
C VAL A 9 7.96 -59.11 -19.29
N LYS A 10 8.84 -59.28 -20.30
CA LYS A 10 9.53 -58.14 -20.95
C LYS A 10 8.59 -57.25 -21.76
N CYS A 11 7.60 -57.82 -22.45
CA CYS A 11 6.57 -57.01 -23.13
C CYS A 11 5.66 -56.23 -22.15
N PHE A 12 5.35 -56.81 -20.99
CA PHE A 12 4.47 -56.17 -20.01
C PHE A 12 5.15 -55.00 -19.28
N VAL A 13 6.46 -55.10 -18.99
CA VAL A 13 7.24 -54.01 -18.37
C VAL A 13 7.49 -52.84 -19.34
N VAL A 14 7.64 -53.12 -20.64
CA VAL A 14 7.76 -52.06 -21.68
C VAL A 14 6.44 -51.31 -21.86
N PHE A 15 5.29 -51.99 -21.70
CA PHE A 15 3.97 -51.35 -21.82
C PHE A 15 3.65 -50.40 -20.65
N ILE A 16 4.11 -50.71 -19.43
CA ILE A 16 3.91 -49.85 -18.25
C ILE A 16 4.82 -48.60 -18.28
N LEU A 17 6.03 -48.72 -18.84
CA LEU A 17 6.95 -47.57 -19.04
C LEU A 17 6.50 -46.61 -20.15
N LEU A 18 5.71 -47.07 -21.13
CA LEU A 18 5.12 -46.23 -22.18
C LEU A 18 3.82 -45.54 -21.74
N TYR A 19 3.09 -46.08 -20.77
CA TYR A 19 1.85 -45.48 -20.26
C TYR A 19 2.10 -44.31 -19.28
N SER A 20 3.26 -44.25 -18.62
CA SER A 20 3.61 -43.16 -17.70
C SER A 20 3.98 -41.84 -18.40
N ILE A 21 4.13 -41.82 -19.72
CA ILE A 21 4.47 -40.60 -20.49
C ILE A 21 3.22 -39.79 -20.88
N PHE A 22 2.01 -40.36 -20.74
CA PHE A 22 0.77 -39.72 -21.23
C PHE A 22 -0.06 -38.95 -20.20
N LEU A 23 0.42 -38.77 -18.96
CA LEU A 23 -0.37 -38.14 -17.88
C LEU A 23 0.10 -36.72 -17.47
N CYS A 24 0.92 -36.04 -18.28
CA CYS A 24 1.25 -34.63 -18.02
C CYS A 24 1.08 -33.76 -19.26
N GLN A 25 -0.17 -33.64 -19.73
CA GLN A 25 -0.58 -32.46 -20.48
C GLN A 25 -1.76 -31.80 -19.76
N ALA A 26 -1.50 -31.32 -18.54
CA ALA A 26 -2.20 -30.14 -18.09
C ALA A 26 -1.62 -28.98 -18.93
N SER A 27 -2.21 -28.73 -20.11
CA SER A 27 -1.90 -27.56 -20.92
C SER A 27 -2.33 -26.32 -20.14
N ALA A 28 -1.41 -25.76 -19.36
CA ALA A 28 -1.64 -24.45 -18.78
C ALA A 28 -1.75 -23.45 -19.95
N ASP A 29 -2.94 -22.88 -20.18
CA ASP A 29 -3.27 -21.86 -21.19
C ASP A 29 -2.54 -20.51 -20.96
N ASN A 30 -1.47 -20.51 -20.16
CA ASN A 30 -0.71 -19.33 -19.79
C ASN A 30 0.51 -19.18 -20.72
N ILE A 31 0.67 -17.98 -21.25
CA ILE A 31 1.85 -17.55 -22.00
C ILE A 31 2.81 -16.86 -21.05
N THR A 32 4.09 -17.22 -21.15
CA THR A 32 5.17 -16.56 -20.42
C THR A 32 5.96 -15.66 -21.37
N VAL A 33 6.11 -14.39 -21.01
CA VAL A 33 6.88 -13.40 -21.77
C VAL A 33 8.04 -12.90 -20.92
N HIS A 34 9.25 -12.93 -21.48
CA HIS A 34 10.43 -12.32 -20.87
C HIS A 34 10.74 -10.99 -21.57
N LYS A 35 11.17 -9.98 -20.81
CA LYS A 35 11.61 -8.69 -21.36
C LYS A 35 13.00 -8.34 -20.83
N ASN A 36 13.88 -7.93 -21.74
CA ASN A 36 15.21 -7.45 -21.41
C ASN A 36 15.18 -5.91 -21.31
N ILE A 37 14.77 -5.41 -20.15
CA ILE A 37 14.79 -3.99 -19.79
C ILE A 37 15.57 -3.91 -18.48
N SER A 38 16.48 -2.95 -18.39
CA SER A 38 17.34 -2.72 -17.22
C SER A 38 17.31 -1.26 -16.80
N ASP A 39 17.94 -0.97 -15.66
CA ASP A 39 18.23 0.38 -15.16
C ASP A 39 16.96 1.20 -14.93
N PHE A 40 16.03 0.57 -14.21
CA PHE A 40 14.85 1.21 -13.65
C PHE A 40 14.88 1.05 -12.13
N SER A 41 14.44 2.10 -11.44
CA SER A 41 14.30 2.13 -9.98
C SER A 41 12.89 2.51 -9.56
N LYS A 42 12.01 2.79 -10.52
CA LYS A 42 10.59 3.04 -10.28
C LYS A 42 9.75 2.06 -11.10
N LEU A 43 8.57 1.76 -10.61
CA LEU A 43 7.59 0.91 -11.29
C LEU A 43 6.23 1.59 -11.30
N SER A 44 5.58 1.60 -12.47
CA SER A 44 4.21 2.11 -12.65
C SER A 44 3.33 1.03 -13.25
N LEU A 45 2.34 0.57 -12.48
CA LEU A 45 1.36 -0.44 -12.89
C LEU A 45 0.08 0.26 -13.37
N ASN A 46 -0.16 0.19 -14.68
CA ASN A 46 -1.23 0.87 -15.39
C ASN A 46 -2.33 -0.10 -15.86
N CYS A 47 -2.50 -1.24 -15.20
CA CYS A 47 -3.51 -2.23 -15.56
C CYS A 47 -3.99 -3.02 -14.33
N ASN A 48 -5.11 -3.72 -14.49
CA ASN A 48 -5.63 -4.66 -13.49
C ASN A 48 -4.81 -5.96 -13.56
N GLY A 49 -3.75 -6.04 -12.77
CA GLY A 49 -2.85 -7.18 -12.70
C GLY A 49 -2.10 -7.20 -11.37
N THR A 50 -1.42 -8.31 -11.11
CA THR A 50 -0.65 -8.47 -9.87
C THR A 50 0.85 -8.47 -10.18
N VAL A 51 1.61 -7.65 -9.44
CA VAL A 51 3.07 -7.61 -9.49
C VAL A 51 3.64 -8.28 -8.25
N TYR A 52 4.51 -9.25 -8.46
CA TYR A 52 5.39 -9.82 -7.44
C TYR A 52 6.78 -9.23 -7.65
N LEU A 53 7.20 -8.36 -6.74
CA LEU A 53 8.44 -7.61 -6.84
C LEU A 53 9.43 -8.08 -5.77
N LYS A 54 10.69 -8.28 -6.17
CA LYS A 54 11.79 -8.55 -5.24
C LYS A 54 13.03 -7.74 -5.61
N LEU A 55 13.89 -7.49 -4.64
CA LEU A 55 15.22 -6.92 -4.90
C LEU A 55 16.19 -8.03 -5.31
N GLY A 56 17.12 -7.71 -6.21
CA GLY A 56 18.15 -8.66 -6.65
C GLY A 56 19.29 -7.98 -7.41
N LYS A 57 20.35 -8.74 -7.70
CA LYS A 57 21.57 -8.21 -8.33
C LYS A 57 21.39 -7.75 -9.78
N LYS A 58 20.33 -8.21 -10.45
CA LYS A 58 20.05 -7.93 -11.87
C LYS A 58 18.56 -7.65 -12.04
N ASP A 59 18.25 -6.73 -12.94
CA ASP A 59 16.87 -6.47 -13.32
C ASP A 59 16.34 -7.64 -14.15
N SER A 60 15.08 -8.03 -13.91
CA SER A 60 14.43 -9.08 -14.68
C SER A 60 12.92 -8.89 -14.69
N ILE A 61 12.31 -9.16 -15.84
CA ILE A 61 10.87 -9.07 -16.03
C ILE A 61 10.38 -10.35 -16.66
N LYS A 62 9.47 -11.04 -15.96
CA LYS A 62 8.71 -12.18 -16.44
C LYS A 62 7.23 -11.86 -16.31
N VAL A 63 6.48 -12.03 -17.37
CA VAL A 63 5.01 -11.86 -17.38
C VAL A 63 4.39 -13.19 -17.64
N VAL A 64 3.36 -13.55 -16.88
CA VAL A 64 2.54 -14.73 -17.10
C VAL A 64 1.12 -14.27 -17.31
N LEU A 65 0.53 -14.61 -18.46
CA LEU A 65 -0.85 -14.23 -18.76
C LEU A 65 -1.60 -15.29 -19.57
N ASP A 66 -2.92 -15.36 -19.41
CA ASP A 66 -3.79 -16.25 -20.19
C ASP A 66 -3.74 -15.87 -21.68
N LYS A 67 -3.62 -16.86 -22.57
CA LYS A 67 -3.64 -16.68 -24.04
C LYS A 67 -4.86 -15.89 -24.52
N LYS A 68 -6.02 -16.03 -23.86
CA LYS A 68 -7.24 -15.25 -24.15
C LYS A 68 -7.04 -13.75 -23.95
N VAL A 69 -6.18 -13.34 -23.02
CA VAL A 69 -5.85 -11.92 -22.82
C VAL A 69 -5.11 -11.38 -24.04
N LEU A 70 -4.11 -12.10 -24.57
CA LEU A 70 -3.39 -11.64 -25.78
C LEU A 70 -4.26 -11.61 -27.04
N SER A 71 -5.35 -12.36 -27.09
CA SER A 71 -6.26 -12.31 -28.25
C SER A 71 -6.92 -10.95 -28.39
N LYS A 72 -7.23 -10.28 -27.27
CA LYS A 72 -7.96 -9.01 -27.22
C LYS A 72 -7.07 -7.80 -26.91
N PHE A 73 -5.92 -8.02 -26.27
CA PHE A 73 -5.12 -6.94 -25.74
C PHE A 73 -3.64 -7.02 -26.11
N ASN A 74 -3.00 -5.86 -26.15
CA ASN A 74 -1.57 -5.68 -26.34
C ASN A 74 -0.87 -5.43 -24.99
N LEU A 75 0.13 -6.25 -24.67
CA LEU A 75 0.99 -6.05 -23.51
C LEU A 75 1.93 -4.86 -23.74
N LYS A 76 1.85 -3.83 -22.88
CA LYS A 76 2.73 -2.65 -22.90
C LYS A 76 3.73 -2.73 -21.76
N ILE A 77 4.98 -2.96 -22.11
CA ILE A 77 6.10 -2.91 -21.16
C ILE A 77 7.17 -2.06 -21.79
N ASN A 78 7.39 -0.88 -21.22
CA ASN A 78 8.38 0.07 -21.68
C ASN A 78 9.01 0.78 -20.48
N LYS A 79 10.12 1.47 -20.73
CA LYS A 79 10.79 2.29 -19.73
C LYS A 79 10.76 3.75 -20.18
N THR A 80 10.35 4.63 -19.27
CA THR A 80 10.47 6.09 -19.45
C THR A 80 11.39 6.62 -18.36
N SER A 81 12.57 7.11 -18.74
CA SER A 81 13.64 7.47 -17.79
C SER A 81 13.99 6.30 -16.85
N THR A 82 13.66 6.39 -15.57
CA THR A 82 13.92 5.38 -14.53
C THR A 82 12.67 4.59 -14.14
N THR A 83 11.54 4.84 -14.79
CA THR A 83 10.26 4.17 -14.51
C THR A 83 9.98 3.07 -15.51
N LEU A 84 9.81 1.84 -15.02
CA LEU A 84 9.25 0.73 -15.76
C LEU A 84 7.72 0.84 -15.75
N ASN A 85 7.13 1.05 -16.92
CA ASN A 85 5.67 1.11 -17.08
C ASN A 85 5.16 -0.25 -17.53
N LEU A 86 4.18 -0.77 -16.80
CA LEU A 86 3.48 -2.02 -17.08
C LEU A 86 2.03 -1.69 -17.39
N GLY A 87 1.52 -2.14 -18.52
CA GLY A 87 0.16 -1.85 -18.92
C GLY A 87 -0.36 -2.83 -19.96
N ILE A 88 -1.63 -2.65 -20.28
CA ILE A 88 -2.33 -3.40 -21.32
C ILE A 88 -3.20 -2.41 -22.08
N GLU A 89 -3.18 -2.50 -23.40
CA GLU A 89 -3.99 -1.67 -24.30
C GLU A 89 -4.94 -2.56 -25.11
N ASP A 90 -6.17 -2.11 -25.32
CA ASP A 90 -7.12 -2.79 -26.20
C ASP A 90 -6.61 -2.74 -27.65
N LYS A 91 -6.70 -3.87 -28.36
CA LYS A 91 -6.31 -3.91 -29.78
C LYS A 91 -7.25 -3.09 -30.66
N ASP A 92 -8.51 -2.95 -30.25
CA ASP A 92 -9.54 -2.31 -31.06
C ASP A 92 -9.75 -0.82 -30.71
N ASN A 93 -8.88 -0.23 -29.88
CA ASN A 93 -8.90 1.18 -29.47
C ASN A 93 -10.24 1.69 -28.87
N SER A 94 -11.14 0.78 -28.47
CA SER A 94 -12.44 1.13 -27.90
C SER A 94 -12.35 1.23 -26.36
N THR A 95 -11.91 2.39 -25.89
CA THR A 95 -11.81 2.74 -24.45
C THR A 95 -13.14 2.62 -23.68
N LEU A 96 -14.28 2.43 -24.34
CA LEU A 96 -15.60 2.23 -23.74
C LEU A 96 -15.98 0.74 -23.55
N HIS A 97 -15.40 -0.19 -24.31
CA HIS A 97 -15.85 -1.58 -24.34
C HIS A 97 -15.33 -2.43 -23.16
N TRP A 98 -14.21 -2.03 -22.55
CA TRP A 98 -13.64 -2.73 -21.38
C TRP A 98 -14.42 -2.46 -20.09
N LEU A 99 -15.02 -1.28 -19.94
CA LEU A 99 -15.85 -0.91 -18.78
C LEU A 99 -17.18 -1.69 -18.80
N GLU A 100 -17.83 -1.78 -19.95
CA GLU A 100 -19.08 -2.56 -20.13
C GLU A 100 -18.87 -4.06 -19.90
N ASN A 101 -17.76 -4.63 -20.36
CA ASN A 101 -17.49 -6.06 -20.20
C ASN A 101 -17.00 -6.44 -18.80
N SER A 102 -16.39 -5.51 -18.06
CA SER A 102 -16.00 -5.72 -16.66
C SER A 102 -17.22 -5.73 -15.73
N ILE A 103 -18.26 -4.96 -16.04
CA ILE A 103 -19.51 -4.89 -15.26
C ILE A 103 -20.42 -6.11 -15.53
N LYS A 104 -20.42 -6.66 -16.75
CA LYS A 104 -21.28 -7.81 -17.13
C LYS A 104 -20.71 -9.18 -16.75
N SER A 105 -19.45 -9.27 -16.32
CA SER A 105 -18.78 -10.55 -16.11
C SER A 105 -18.51 -10.85 -14.63
N LYS A 106 -19.51 -11.39 -13.93
CA LYS A 106 -19.40 -11.91 -12.54
C LYS A 106 -18.24 -12.91 -12.31
N ASN A 107 -17.61 -13.44 -13.36
CA ASN A 107 -16.57 -14.48 -13.29
C ASN A 107 -15.21 -14.14 -13.95
N ASN A 108 -14.96 -12.92 -14.46
CA ASN A 108 -13.68 -12.57 -15.13
C ASN A 108 -12.88 -11.54 -14.35
N ASP A 109 -12.28 -11.98 -13.26
CA ASP A 109 -11.28 -11.20 -12.55
C ASP A 109 -9.96 -11.18 -13.37
N LEU A 110 -9.76 -10.12 -14.15
CA LEU A 110 -8.56 -9.92 -14.97
C LEU A 110 -7.28 -9.84 -14.12
N SER A 111 -7.37 -9.42 -12.85
CA SER A 111 -6.21 -9.38 -11.95
C SER A 111 -5.59 -10.77 -11.76
N LYS A 112 -6.42 -11.81 -11.72
CA LYS A 112 -5.97 -13.22 -11.65
C LYS A 112 -5.31 -13.72 -12.92
N LYS A 113 -5.49 -13.01 -14.05
CA LYS A 113 -5.06 -13.44 -15.39
C LYS A 113 -3.77 -12.81 -15.85
N ILE A 114 -3.25 -11.79 -15.17
CA ILE A 114 -1.98 -11.13 -15.53
C ILE A 114 -1.10 -11.02 -14.29
N LYS A 115 0.03 -11.73 -14.33
CA LYS A 115 1.03 -11.73 -13.25
C LYS A 115 2.37 -11.24 -13.78
N PHE A 116 2.91 -10.21 -13.14
CA PHE A 116 4.27 -9.73 -13.39
C PHE A 116 5.18 -10.22 -12.26
N TYR A 117 6.30 -10.82 -12.61
CA TYR A 117 7.37 -11.18 -11.69
C TYR A 117 8.57 -10.33 -12.03
N ILE A 118 8.95 -9.45 -11.11
CA ILE A 118 9.94 -8.41 -11.37
C ILE A 118 11.04 -8.49 -10.32
N THR A 119 12.28 -8.43 -10.80
CA THR A 119 13.45 -8.23 -9.95
C THR A 119 14.03 -6.86 -10.28
N MET A 120 14.32 -6.07 -9.24
CA MET A 120 14.92 -4.72 -9.36
C MET A 120 16.21 -4.66 -8.56
N LYS A 121 17.21 -3.92 -9.06
CA LYS A 121 18.42 -3.60 -8.27
C LYS A 121 18.13 -2.67 -7.09
N SER A 122 17.21 -1.72 -7.27
CA SER A 122 16.80 -0.75 -6.25
C SER A 122 15.36 -0.31 -6.48
N ILE A 123 14.68 0.14 -5.42
CA ILE A 123 13.31 0.65 -5.48
C ILE A 123 13.28 2.05 -4.86
N ASN A 124 12.97 3.05 -5.69
CA ASN A 124 12.82 4.45 -5.33
C ASN A 124 11.38 4.94 -5.52
N GLY A 125 10.52 4.15 -6.16
CA GLY A 125 9.10 4.44 -6.18
C GLY A 125 8.24 3.37 -6.81
N LEU A 126 7.01 3.29 -6.33
CA LEU A 126 5.99 2.39 -6.82
C LEU A 126 4.72 3.19 -7.06
N GLU A 127 4.12 2.99 -8.22
CA GLU A 127 2.91 3.65 -8.62
C GLU A 127 1.90 2.60 -9.11
N THR A 128 0.68 2.70 -8.62
CA THR A 128 -0.44 1.90 -9.10
C THR A 128 -1.57 2.81 -9.55
N HIS A 129 -1.99 2.56 -10.77
CA HIS A 129 -3.21 3.09 -11.36
C HIS A 129 -4.20 1.94 -11.52
N ASN A 130 -5.49 2.27 -11.56
CA ASN A 130 -6.58 1.29 -11.71
C ASN A 130 -6.67 0.30 -10.52
N SER A 131 -6.98 -0.97 -10.76
CA SER A 131 -7.16 -1.99 -9.71
C SER A 131 -5.96 -2.94 -9.65
N GLY A 132 -4.75 -2.39 -9.80
CA GLY A 132 -3.51 -3.15 -9.75
C GLY A 132 -3.04 -3.45 -8.32
N GLU A 133 -2.33 -4.56 -8.16
CA GLU A 133 -1.78 -4.98 -6.87
C GLU A 133 -0.26 -5.17 -6.98
N ILE A 134 0.50 -4.66 -5.99
CA ILE A 134 1.94 -4.88 -5.89
C ILE A 134 2.26 -5.54 -4.56
N PHE A 135 2.93 -6.70 -4.62
CA PHE A 135 3.47 -7.42 -3.48
C PHE A 135 5.00 -7.37 -3.53
N VAL A 136 5.60 -6.64 -2.61
CA VAL A 136 7.06 -6.62 -2.47
C VAL A 136 7.48 -7.71 -1.48
N GLN A 137 8.33 -8.61 -1.93
CA GLN A 137 8.71 -9.82 -1.18
C GLN A 137 9.97 -9.64 -0.33
N SER A 138 10.76 -8.59 -0.59
CA SER A 138 12.02 -8.32 0.07
C SER A 138 11.97 -6.98 0.82
N PRO A 139 12.68 -6.84 1.95
CA PRO A 139 12.88 -5.52 2.58
C PRO A 139 13.41 -4.51 1.57
N ILE A 140 12.94 -3.26 1.67
CA ILE A 140 13.41 -2.16 0.83
C ILE A 140 14.41 -1.34 1.63
N GLU A 141 15.58 -1.08 1.04
CA GLU A 141 16.51 -0.08 1.53
C GLU A 141 16.74 0.96 0.43
N THR A 142 16.52 2.23 0.73
CA THR A 142 16.63 3.32 -0.24
C THR A 142 16.87 4.66 0.46
N SER A 143 17.30 5.67 -0.29
CA SER A 143 17.41 7.04 0.24
C SER A 143 16.07 7.76 0.21
N ASN A 144 15.33 7.63 -0.90
CA ASN A 144 14.05 8.30 -1.09
C ASN A 144 13.05 7.32 -1.70
N LEU A 145 11.82 7.33 -1.19
CA LEU A 145 10.75 6.46 -1.64
C LEU A 145 9.50 7.25 -1.95
N ILE A 146 8.99 7.09 -3.17
CA ILE A 146 7.72 7.68 -3.60
C ILE A 146 6.69 6.57 -3.80
N LEU A 147 5.57 6.63 -3.09
CA LEU A 147 4.45 5.70 -3.29
C LEU A 147 3.22 6.48 -3.75
N LYS A 148 2.68 6.11 -4.92
CA LYS A 148 1.47 6.73 -5.46
C LYS A 148 0.44 5.65 -5.75
N LEU A 149 -0.66 5.67 -5.04
CA LEU A 149 -1.72 4.68 -5.20
C LEU A 149 -3.05 5.41 -5.43
N SER A 150 -3.80 4.95 -6.43
CA SER A 150 -5.11 5.50 -6.76
C SER A 150 -6.10 4.40 -7.10
N ASN A 151 -7.38 4.75 -7.22
CA ASN A 151 -8.48 3.84 -7.55
C ASN A 151 -8.56 2.68 -6.53
N ASN A 152 -8.83 1.45 -6.97
CA ASN A 152 -8.98 0.26 -6.13
C ASN A 152 -7.67 -0.55 -6.05
N SER A 153 -6.52 0.13 -5.98
CA SER A 153 -5.21 -0.53 -6.01
C SER A 153 -4.67 -0.86 -4.62
N SER A 154 -3.72 -1.78 -4.55
CA SER A 154 -3.02 -2.08 -3.29
C SER A 154 -1.51 -2.25 -3.46
N ILE A 155 -0.75 -1.83 -2.43
CA ILE A 155 0.67 -2.14 -2.30
C ILE A 155 0.93 -2.72 -0.92
N ASN A 156 1.61 -3.86 -0.89
CA ASN A 156 2.06 -4.53 0.32
C ASN A 156 3.59 -4.51 0.37
N LEU A 157 4.13 -3.79 1.36
CA LEU A 157 5.55 -3.69 1.63
C LEU A 157 5.87 -4.38 2.97
N PRO A 158 7.01 -5.10 3.07
CA PRO A 158 7.47 -5.65 4.32
C PRO A 158 8.12 -4.54 5.15
N THR A 159 9.43 -4.63 5.41
CA THR A 159 10.20 -3.56 6.06
C THR A 159 10.74 -2.58 5.01
N VAL A 160 10.65 -1.28 5.30
CA VAL A 160 11.19 -0.18 4.50
C VAL A 160 12.16 0.63 5.36
N MET A 161 13.43 0.63 4.97
CA MET A 161 14.51 1.47 5.52
C MET A 161 14.79 2.61 4.53
N ASN A 162 14.20 3.77 4.78
CA ASN A 162 14.35 4.94 3.93
C ASN A 162 15.23 6.00 4.60
N HIS A 163 16.43 6.26 4.10
CA HIS A 163 17.41 7.10 4.80
C HIS A 163 17.09 8.62 4.77
N GLN A 164 16.17 9.06 3.91
CA GLN A 164 15.77 10.47 3.78
C GLN A 164 14.24 10.62 3.78
N ILE A 165 13.63 10.92 2.62
CA ILE A 165 12.22 11.31 2.51
C ILE A 165 11.39 10.17 1.92
N ALA A 166 10.32 9.81 2.63
CA ALA A 166 9.25 8.96 2.13
C ALA A 166 8.05 9.86 1.77
N ASP A 167 7.59 9.83 0.52
CA ASP A 167 6.49 10.64 0.02
C ASP A 167 5.37 9.75 -0.53
N PHE A 168 4.27 9.67 0.22
CA PHE A 168 3.17 8.76 -0.03
C PHE A 168 1.90 9.55 -0.34
N ASN A 169 1.30 9.26 -1.50
CA ASN A 169 0.03 9.84 -1.93
C ASN A 169 -0.95 8.72 -2.26
N ILE A 170 -1.97 8.59 -1.41
CA ILE A 170 -2.96 7.50 -1.44
C ILE A 170 -4.34 8.12 -1.65
N ALA A 171 -5.03 7.72 -2.71
CA ALA A 171 -6.32 8.31 -3.08
C ALA A 171 -7.34 7.24 -3.45
N ASN A 172 -8.61 7.66 -3.50
CA ASN A 172 -9.78 6.83 -3.80
C ASN A 172 -9.89 5.68 -2.79
N ASP A 173 -10.01 4.43 -3.21
CA ASP A 173 -10.18 3.28 -2.32
C ASP A 173 -8.86 2.48 -2.17
N ALA A 174 -7.72 3.12 -2.46
CA ALA A 174 -6.44 2.46 -2.48
C ALA A 174 -5.93 2.09 -1.08
N VAL A 175 -5.22 0.97 -0.99
CA VAL A 175 -4.72 0.42 0.28
C VAL A 175 -3.20 0.25 0.25
N LEU A 176 -2.52 0.93 1.17
CA LEU A 176 -1.09 0.75 1.42
C LEU A 176 -0.89 0.03 2.75
N ASN A 177 -0.23 -1.13 2.70
CA ASN A 177 0.20 -1.85 3.89
C ASN A 177 1.72 -1.87 3.93
N ILE A 178 2.29 -1.44 5.06
CA ILE A 178 3.73 -1.50 5.33
C ILE A 178 3.91 -2.24 6.65
N GLY A 179 4.77 -3.25 6.66
CA GLY A 179 5.17 -3.92 7.90
C GLY A 179 5.81 -2.93 8.86
N ASN A 180 7.01 -2.46 8.52
CA ASN A 180 7.75 -1.47 9.32
C ASN A 180 8.32 -0.38 8.42
N LEU A 181 8.29 0.87 8.87
CA LEU A 181 8.81 2.03 8.16
C LEU A 181 9.78 2.81 9.04
N HIS A 182 11.03 2.88 8.62
CA HIS A 182 12.01 3.82 9.12
C HIS A 182 12.25 4.92 8.08
N SER A 183 12.12 6.19 8.47
CA SER A 183 12.43 7.32 7.59
C SER A 183 13.01 8.51 8.34
N LYS A 184 13.82 9.36 7.69
CA LYS A 184 14.12 10.67 8.30
C LYS A 184 12.88 11.56 8.29
N SER A 185 12.15 11.60 7.18
CA SER A 185 10.90 12.34 7.06
C SER A 185 9.86 11.54 6.28
N LEU A 186 8.64 11.52 6.78
CA LEU A 186 7.47 10.97 6.09
C LEU A 186 6.50 12.11 5.73
N ASN A 187 6.21 12.26 4.45
CA ASN A 187 5.10 13.06 3.94
C ASN A 187 4.01 12.09 3.47
N LEU A 188 2.85 12.14 4.11
CA LEU A 188 1.72 11.28 3.81
C LEU A 188 0.49 12.13 3.45
N LYS A 189 -0.07 11.89 2.28
CA LYS A 189 -1.38 12.39 1.88
C LYS A 189 -2.32 11.20 1.67
N VAL A 190 -3.47 11.24 2.33
CA VAL A 190 -4.55 10.25 2.13
C VAL A 190 -5.85 10.99 1.83
N ASP A 191 -6.45 10.68 0.69
CA ASP A 191 -7.69 11.31 0.25
C ASP A 191 -8.77 10.28 -0.08
N ASN A 192 -10.02 10.76 -0.17
CA ASN A 192 -11.22 9.95 -0.39
C ASN A 192 -11.33 8.83 0.66
N ASN A 193 -11.31 7.56 0.26
CA ASN A 193 -11.43 6.41 1.17
C ASN A 193 -10.09 5.68 1.36
N GLY A 194 -8.97 6.33 1.01
CA GLY A 194 -7.65 5.69 1.00
C GLY A 194 -7.29 5.19 2.39
N LYS A 195 -6.58 4.06 2.45
CA LYS A 195 -6.19 3.43 3.72
C LYS A 195 -4.70 3.17 3.76
N VAL A 196 -4.09 3.56 4.87
CA VAL A 196 -2.68 3.30 5.14
C VAL A 196 -2.56 2.57 6.47
N ASN A 197 -1.95 1.39 6.45
CA ASN A 197 -1.62 0.63 7.63
C ASN A 197 -0.10 0.50 7.72
N VAL A 198 0.46 0.90 8.86
CA VAL A 198 1.88 0.73 9.19
C VAL A 198 1.98 -0.01 10.52
N GLY A 199 2.83 -1.02 10.61
CA GLY A 199 3.16 -1.62 11.91
C GLY A 199 3.95 -0.63 12.76
N ASP A 200 5.27 -0.69 12.69
CA ASP A 200 6.12 0.28 13.39
C ASP A 200 6.56 1.42 12.47
N LEU A 201 6.30 2.65 12.88
CA LEU A 201 6.73 3.88 12.22
C LEU A 201 7.74 4.61 13.09
N SER A 202 9.00 4.62 12.65
CA SER A 202 10.07 5.41 13.25
C SER A 202 10.49 6.52 12.30
N SER A 203 10.22 7.78 12.66
CA SER A 203 10.68 8.90 11.84
C SER A 203 10.94 10.18 12.61
N ASP A 204 12.02 10.91 12.29
CA ASP A 204 12.27 12.21 12.93
C ASP A 204 11.08 13.15 12.71
N GLN A 205 10.54 13.20 11.49
CA GLN A 205 9.41 14.05 11.13
C GLN A 205 8.31 13.27 10.42
N VAL A 206 7.07 13.41 10.88
CA VAL A 206 5.89 12.88 10.18
C VAL A 206 4.96 14.03 9.86
N LYS A 207 4.62 14.20 8.59
CA LYS A 207 3.57 15.10 8.11
C LYS A 207 2.48 14.26 7.48
N SER A 208 1.27 14.33 8.01
CA SER A 208 0.13 13.60 7.48
C SER A 208 -1.04 14.53 7.22
N PHE A 209 -1.61 14.42 6.03
CA PHE A 209 -2.76 15.19 5.57
C PHE A 209 -3.83 14.20 5.13
N LEU A 210 -4.93 14.14 5.88
CA LEU A 210 -6.04 13.27 5.60
C LEU A 210 -7.30 14.09 5.32
N SER A 211 -8.02 13.73 4.27
CA SER A 211 -9.30 14.35 3.88
C SER A 211 -10.37 13.32 3.58
N ASN A 212 -11.61 13.79 3.46
CA ASN A 212 -12.79 12.98 3.15
C ASN A 212 -13.02 11.85 4.15
N ALA A 213 -12.74 10.60 3.81
CA ALA A 213 -12.87 9.44 4.69
C ALA A 213 -11.54 8.65 4.78
N GLY A 214 -10.42 9.30 4.50
CA GLY A 214 -9.10 8.69 4.51
C GLY A 214 -8.74 8.17 5.89
N GLN A 215 -8.02 7.05 5.93
CA GLN A 215 -7.66 6.37 7.17
C GLN A 215 -6.16 6.10 7.26
N LEU A 216 -5.58 6.43 8.42
CA LEU A 216 -4.23 6.01 8.80
C LEU A 216 -4.30 5.18 10.08
N LYS A 217 -3.70 4.01 10.06
CA LYS A 217 -3.45 3.16 11.24
C LYS A 217 -1.95 2.94 11.40
N VAL A 218 -1.47 3.16 12.61
CA VAL A 218 -0.08 2.92 13.01
C VAL A 218 -0.08 2.13 14.32
N ASN A 219 0.63 1.01 14.39
CA ASN A 219 0.72 0.24 15.63
C ASN A 219 1.64 0.96 16.64
N THR A 220 2.85 1.31 16.23
CA THR A 220 3.80 2.03 17.08
C THR A 220 4.36 3.24 16.35
N LEU A 221 4.25 4.44 16.93
CA LEU A 221 4.84 5.66 16.39
C LEU A 221 5.93 6.22 17.30
N ASN A 222 7.17 6.25 16.83
CA ASN A 222 8.27 6.95 17.49
C ASN A 222 8.74 8.11 16.61
N SER A 223 8.59 9.33 17.09
CA SER A 223 8.93 10.52 16.30
C SER A 223 9.34 11.73 17.14
N LYS A 224 10.22 12.58 16.59
CA LYS A 224 10.55 13.85 17.24
C LYS A 224 9.43 14.86 17.01
N THR A 225 8.92 14.97 15.79
CA THR A 225 7.89 15.93 15.42
C THR A 225 6.81 15.29 14.54
N VAL A 226 5.56 15.41 14.94
CA VAL A 226 4.40 14.94 14.17
C VAL A 226 3.49 16.12 13.85
N PHE A 227 3.18 16.32 12.59
CA PHE A 227 2.17 17.25 12.10
C PHE A 227 1.04 16.47 11.43
N THR A 228 -0.18 16.68 11.91
CA THR A 228 -1.38 15.99 11.41
C THR A 228 -2.44 17.02 11.06
N SER A 229 -2.98 16.93 9.84
CA SER A 229 -4.16 17.70 9.40
C SER A 229 -5.25 16.70 9.02
N ILE A 230 -6.39 16.77 9.71
CA ILE A 230 -7.49 15.82 9.63
C ILE A 230 -8.74 16.58 9.24
N HIS A 231 -9.28 16.32 8.05
CA HIS A 231 -10.45 17.00 7.52
C HIS A 231 -11.61 16.04 7.27
N ASN A 232 -12.83 16.58 7.26
CA ASN A 232 -14.07 15.86 6.97
C ASN A 232 -14.28 14.68 7.93
N LYS A 233 -14.41 13.45 7.45
CA LYS A 233 -14.64 12.23 8.24
C LYS A 233 -13.38 11.35 8.32
N SER A 234 -12.20 11.91 8.06
CA SER A 234 -10.94 11.16 8.09
C SER A 234 -10.54 10.76 9.51
N GLN A 235 -9.78 9.67 9.61
CA GLN A 235 -9.47 9.04 10.89
C GLN A 235 -8.00 8.62 10.98
N ILE A 236 -7.37 8.96 12.10
CA ILE A 236 -6.03 8.51 12.45
C ILE A 236 -6.10 7.70 13.75
N PHE A 237 -5.56 6.49 13.72
CA PHE A 237 -5.43 5.61 14.88
C PHE A 237 -3.96 5.27 15.09
N ILE A 238 -3.43 5.61 16.25
CA ILE A 238 -2.04 5.33 16.64
C ILE A 238 -2.10 4.56 17.96
N MET A 239 -1.77 3.26 17.91
CA MET A 239 -2.03 2.38 19.04
C MET A 239 -1.09 2.61 20.21
N ASN A 240 0.19 2.89 19.95
CA ASN A 240 1.23 3.12 20.96
C ASN A 240 2.31 4.06 20.41
N GLY A 241 3.15 4.63 21.27
CA GLY A 241 4.33 5.36 20.81
C GLY A 241 4.85 6.45 21.74
N ASN A 242 5.86 7.16 21.26
CA ASN A 242 6.44 8.33 21.90
C ASN A 242 6.65 9.44 20.87
N ILE A 243 6.13 10.63 21.18
CA ILE A 243 6.30 11.82 20.34
C ILE A 243 6.86 12.96 21.20
N ASN A 244 7.91 13.63 20.74
CA ASN A 244 8.38 14.81 21.47
C ASN A 244 7.43 16.01 21.26
N TYR A 245 7.14 16.37 20.01
CA TYR A 245 6.23 17.47 19.68
C TYR A 245 5.17 17.04 18.67
N GLN A 246 3.89 17.32 18.96
CA GLN A 246 2.78 16.96 18.10
C GLN A 246 1.89 18.17 17.81
N LYS A 247 1.72 18.49 16.52
CA LYS A 247 0.75 19.47 16.05
C LYS A 247 -0.43 18.77 15.38
N VAL A 248 -1.63 19.13 15.79
CA VAL A 248 -2.88 18.55 15.29
C VAL A 248 -3.81 19.67 14.86
N ILE A 249 -4.27 19.60 13.62
CA ILE A 249 -5.36 20.44 13.11
C ILE A 249 -6.47 19.49 12.68
N ALA A 250 -7.63 19.59 13.32
CA ALA A 250 -8.77 18.73 13.01
C ALA A 250 -10.03 19.56 12.76
N THR A 251 -10.69 19.30 11.63
CA THR A 251 -11.91 20.01 11.24
C THR A 251 -13.05 19.05 10.93
N ASN A 252 -14.28 19.56 10.98
CA ASN A 252 -15.51 18.83 10.66
C ASN A 252 -15.75 17.64 11.60
N ALA A 253 -15.64 16.40 11.13
CA ALA A 253 -15.85 15.19 11.93
C ALA A 253 -14.58 14.33 11.99
N GLY A 254 -13.41 14.97 11.87
CA GLY A 254 -12.11 14.30 11.89
C GLY A 254 -11.83 13.68 13.25
N VAL A 255 -11.19 12.51 13.26
CA VAL A 255 -10.88 11.79 14.50
C VAL A 255 -9.39 11.44 14.58
N LEU A 256 -8.77 11.75 15.71
CA LEU A 256 -7.45 11.22 16.10
C LEU A 256 -7.59 10.44 17.39
N LYS A 257 -7.16 9.17 17.38
CA LYS A 257 -6.99 8.37 18.60
C LYS A 257 -5.53 8.02 18.80
N SER A 258 -4.93 8.57 19.84
CA SER A 258 -3.54 8.34 20.24
C SER A 258 -3.38 8.34 21.77
N GLU A 259 -4.30 7.69 22.47
CA GLU A 259 -4.42 7.67 23.94
C GLU A 259 -3.20 7.02 24.63
N ASN A 260 -2.59 6.04 23.98
CA ASN A 260 -1.40 5.36 24.50
C ASN A 260 -0.09 5.91 23.90
N VAL A 261 -0.16 7.02 23.17
CA VAL A 261 1.01 7.70 22.62
C VAL A 261 1.44 8.79 23.59
N ARG A 262 2.62 8.66 24.19
CA ARG A 262 3.13 9.63 25.16
C ARG A 262 3.71 10.83 24.40
N THR A 263 3.04 11.96 24.47
CA THR A 263 3.47 13.19 23.81
C THR A 263 3.96 14.23 24.83
N ASN A 264 5.18 14.74 24.68
CA ASN A 264 5.68 15.76 25.62
C ASN A 264 4.97 17.11 25.43
N PHE A 265 4.90 17.59 24.19
CA PHE A 265 4.39 18.92 23.85
C PHE A 265 3.38 18.82 22.71
N ALA A 266 2.25 19.53 22.82
CA ALA A 266 1.23 19.55 21.78
C ALA A 266 0.74 20.96 21.42
N ASP A 267 0.40 21.15 20.14
CA ASP A 267 -0.34 22.32 19.61
C ASP A 267 -1.57 21.79 18.86
N VAL A 268 -2.75 22.00 19.44
CA VAL A 268 -3.99 21.35 19.00
C VAL A 268 -5.02 22.41 18.62
N LYS A 269 -5.49 22.34 17.38
CA LYS A 269 -6.61 23.13 16.86
C LYS A 269 -7.75 22.21 16.44
N ILE A 270 -8.93 22.42 17.02
CA ILE A 270 -10.14 21.66 16.75
C ILE A 270 -11.24 22.61 16.28
N THR A 271 -11.88 22.30 15.15
CA THR A 271 -12.99 23.09 14.59
C THR A 271 -14.15 22.18 14.24
N ASN A 272 -15.38 22.60 14.54
CA ASN A 272 -16.61 21.81 14.35
C ASN A 272 -16.57 20.52 15.18
N ALA A 273 -17.31 19.49 14.81
CA ALA A 273 -17.49 18.24 15.56
C ALA A 273 -16.27 17.27 15.61
N ALA A 274 -15.04 17.76 15.48
CA ALA A 274 -13.84 16.92 15.46
C ALA A 274 -13.50 16.41 16.87
N LYS A 275 -12.95 15.19 16.96
CA LYS A 275 -12.68 14.49 18.23
C LYS A 275 -11.25 14.01 18.31
N ILE A 276 -10.53 14.44 19.33
CA ILE A 276 -9.10 14.18 19.50
C ILE A 276 -8.85 13.52 20.85
N PHE A 277 -8.18 12.38 20.88
CA PHE A 277 -7.84 11.65 22.10
C PHE A 277 -6.32 11.54 22.22
N MET A 278 -5.74 12.14 23.27
CA MET A 278 -4.28 12.30 23.38
C MET A 278 -3.78 12.18 24.83
N HIS A 279 -2.59 11.61 25.00
CA HIS A 279 -1.86 11.61 26.26
C HIS A 279 -0.70 12.60 26.22
N ILE A 280 -0.82 13.69 26.97
CA ILE A 280 0.18 14.77 27.01
C ILE A 280 0.87 14.82 28.37
N LEU A 281 2.20 14.86 28.36
CA LEU A 281 3.02 14.80 29.57
C LEU A 281 3.36 16.19 30.13
N LYS A 282 3.70 17.18 29.28
CA LYS A 282 4.27 18.45 29.75
C LYS A 282 3.39 19.66 29.44
N ASN A 283 3.20 20.01 28.17
CA ASN A 283 2.47 21.22 27.79
C ASN A 283 1.56 20.98 26.60
N ILE A 284 0.41 21.66 26.59
CA ILE A 284 -0.47 21.72 25.43
C ILE A 284 -0.93 23.16 25.20
N LYS A 285 -0.82 23.60 23.95
CA LYS A 285 -1.47 24.78 23.41
C LYS A 285 -2.76 24.34 22.72
N LEU A 286 -3.90 24.94 23.08
CA LEU A 286 -5.21 24.48 22.65
C LEU A 286 -6.07 25.63 22.10
N GLU A 287 -6.65 25.39 20.93
CA GLU A 287 -7.70 26.21 20.31
C GLU A 287 -8.86 25.30 19.91
N VAL A 288 -10.04 25.52 20.48
CA VAL A 288 -11.28 24.81 20.09
C VAL A 288 -12.32 25.81 19.61
N GLN A 289 -13.00 25.47 18.52
CA GLN A 289 -14.08 26.25 17.92
C GLN A 289 -15.29 25.34 17.65
N ASN A 290 -16.50 25.85 17.93
CA ASN A 290 -17.77 25.13 17.78
C ASN A 290 -17.81 23.84 18.62
N ASP A 291 -18.34 22.73 18.10
CA ASP A 291 -18.62 21.51 18.88
C ASP A 291 -17.45 20.51 18.99
N GLY A 292 -16.22 21.03 19.01
CA GLY A 292 -15.00 20.23 19.02
C GLY A 292 -14.69 19.66 20.40
N HIS A 293 -14.12 18.45 20.46
CA HIS A 293 -13.80 17.79 21.73
C HIS A 293 -12.36 17.27 21.77
N LEU A 294 -11.64 17.64 22.83
CA LEU A 294 -10.38 17.05 23.23
C LEU A 294 -10.59 16.14 24.45
N TYR A 295 -10.24 14.87 24.30
CA TYR A 295 -10.14 13.89 25.37
C TYR A 295 -8.67 13.76 25.79
N LEU A 296 -8.35 14.26 26.98
CA LEU A 296 -6.97 14.45 27.42
C LEU A 296 -6.62 13.48 28.56
N ILE A 297 -5.55 12.72 28.36
CA ILE A 297 -4.89 11.91 29.40
C ILE A 297 -3.62 12.65 29.85
N GLY A 298 -3.35 12.60 31.16
CA GLY A 298 -2.21 13.25 31.79
C GLY A 298 -2.55 14.58 32.47
N LYS A 299 -1.53 15.21 33.05
CA LYS A 299 -1.66 16.48 33.79
C LYS A 299 -0.72 17.57 33.21
N PRO A 300 -0.82 17.90 31.91
CA PRO A 300 0.04 18.91 31.31
C PRO A 300 -0.34 20.31 31.79
N LYS A 301 0.61 21.24 31.67
CA LYS A 301 0.30 22.67 31.71
C LYS A 301 -0.54 23.04 30.49
N LEU A 302 -1.75 23.53 30.74
CA LEU A 302 -2.68 23.97 29.70
C LEU A 302 -2.43 25.43 29.33
N ASN A 303 -2.23 25.71 28.05
CA ASN A 303 -2.26 27.06 27.49
C ASN A 303 -3.43 27.16 26.50
N ILE A 304 -4.54 27.71 26.96
CA ILE A 304 -5.79 27.79 26.21
C ILE A 304 -5.86 29.14 25.51
N ILE A 305 -6.03 29.12 24.19
CA ILE A 305 -6.22 30.33 23.37
C ILE A 305 -7.71 30.63 23.22
N GLN A 306 -8.52 29.60 22.95
CA GLN A 306 -9.95 29.72 22.67
C GLN A 306 -10.68 28.44 23.08
N LEU A 307 -11.82 28.59 23.76
CA LEU A 307 -12.78 27.52 24.05
C LEU A 307 -14.20 28.04 23.86
N PRO A 308 -15.09 27.29 23.18
CA PRO A 308 -16.47 27.69 22.97
C PRO A 308 -17.34 27.43 24.21
N ASN A 309 -16.98 26.41 25.00
CA ASN A 309 -17.59 26.06 26.28
C ASN A 309 -16.61 25.20 27.11
N ASN A 310 -16.94 24.94 28.38
CA ASN A 310 -16.08 24.16 29.28
C ASN A 310 -16.03 22.65 28.94
N ASP A 311 -17.03 22.12 28.23
CA ASP A 311 -17.15 20.69 27.91
C ASP A 311 -16.28 20.27 26.71
N ALA A 312 -15.71 21.25 26.00
CA ALA A 312 -14.78 21.05 24.89
C ALA A 312 -13.50 20.28 25.29
N VAL A 313 -13.18 20.22 26.60
CA VAL A 313 -12.05 19.45 27.13
C VAL A 313 -12.54 18.45 28.17
N VAL A 314 -12.47 17.17 27.83
CA VAL A 314 -12.79 16.06 28.73
C VAL A 314 -11.50 15.43 29.21
N ARG A 315 -11.24 15.46 30.52
CA ARG A 315 -10.09 14.74 31.10
C ARG A 315 -10.46 13.29 31.32
N LEU A 316 -9.66 12.38 30.77
CA LEU A 316 -9.75 10.95 31.03
C LEU A 316 -8.82 10.63 32.21
N SER A 317 -9.32 9.84 33.15
CA SER A 317 -8.61 9.41 34.37
C SER A 317 -7.41 8.54 34.06
#